data_AF-A0A0J7ZGX6-F1
#
_entry.id   AF-A0A0J7ZGX6-F1
#
_cell.length_a   1.000
_cell.length_b   1.000
_cell.length_c   1.000
_cell.angle_alpha   90.00
_cell.angle_beta   90.00
_cell.angle_gamma   90.00
#
_symmetry.space_group_name_H-M   'P 1'
#
loop_
_entity.id
_entity.type
_entity.pdbx_description
1 polymer ?
#
loop_
_entity_poly.entity_id
_entity_poly.type
_entity_poly.pdbx_seq_one_letter_code
_entity_poly.pdbx_strand_id
1 'polypeptide(L)' 'MRTTPATPAEADVWITVLRRYGHLHRAEPGPDGTWTVQRTPDSTPRTLHHPVLALDFVAEVLRDMRRTKAQTL' A
#
# COMPACT_ATOMS: atom_id res chain seq x y z
N MET A 1 5.96 17.54 -0.83
CA MET A 1 6.22 17.31 0.62
C MET A 1 4.88 17.11 1.30
N ARG A 2 4.72 16.06 2.12
CA ARG A 2 3.46 15.79 2.82
C ARG A 2 3.34 16.77 4.01
N THR A 3 2.23 17.49 4.12
CA THR A 3 2.01 18.53 5.15
C THR A 3 1.21 18.03 6.36
N THR A 4 0.48 16.94 6.20
CA THR A 4 -0.27 16.27 7.28
C THR A 4 0.50 15.03 7.74
N PRO A 5 0.63 14.79 9.06
CA PRO A 5 1.22 13.55 9.58
C PRO A 5 0.57 12.31 8.98
N ALA A 6 1.37 11.27 8.75
CA ALA A 6 0.83 9.96 8.40
C ALA A 6 0.20 9.34 9.65
N THR A 7 -1.04 8.87 9.53
CA THR A 7 -1.73 8.20 10.65
C THR A 7 -1.90 6.71 10.38
N PRO A 8 -1.89 5.85 11.42
CA PRO A 8 -2.18 4.43 11.24
C PRO A 8 -3.54 4.17 10.59
N ALA A 9 -4.57 4.93 10.97
CA ALA A 9 -5.91 4.80 10.42
C ALA A 9 -5.96 5.08 8.91
N GLU A 10 -5.26 6.12 8.44
CA GLU A 10 -5.18 6.43 7.02
C GLU A 10 -4.43 5.35 6.24
N ALA A 11 -3.30 4.86 6.79
CA ALA A 11 -2.56 3.77 6.19
C ALA A 11 -3.42 2.51 6.05
N ASP A 12 -4.16 2.16 7.10
CA ASP A 12 -5.05 1.00 7.13
C ASP A 12 -6.16 1.09 6.08
N VAL A 13 -6.81 2.25 5.98
CA VAL A 13 -7.87 2.49 4.98
C VAL A 13 -7.32 2.31 3.57
N TRP A 14 -6.16 2.88 3.25
CA TRP A 14 -5.57 2.74 1.92
C TRP A 14 -5.14 1.31 1.61
N ILE A 15 -4.48 0.62 2.55
CA ILE A 15 -4.08 -0.78 2.38
C ILE A 15 -5.31 -1.67 2.15
N THR A 16 -6.37 -1.46 2.93
CA THR A 16 -7.65 -2.17 2.79
C THR A 16 -8.29 -1.92 1.44
N VAL A 17 -8.31 -0.67 0.96
CA VAL A 17 -8.83 -0.32 -0.37
C VAL A 17 -8.03 -1.02 -1.46
N LEU A 18 -6.69 -0.92 -1.44
CA LEU A 18 -5.84 -1.55 -2.45
C LEU A 18 -6.01 -3.07 -2.48
N ARG A 19 -6.17 -3.71 -1.31
CA ARG A 19 -6.48 -5.13 -1.21
C ARG A 19 -7.85 -5.47 -1.79
N ARG A 20 -8.89 -4.72 -1.43
CA ARG A 20 -10.27 -4.95 -1.87
C ARG A 20 -10.42 -4.85 -3.39
N TYR A 21 -9.71 -3.93 -4.03
CA TYR A 21 -9.73 -3.77 -5.49
C TYR A 21 -8.68 -4.63 -6.22
N GLY A 22 -8.02 -5.57 -5.54
CA GLY A 22 -7.12 -6.54 -6.16
C GLY A 22 -5.75 -6.00 -6.55
N HIS A 23 -5.36 -4.81 -6.07
CA HIS A 23 -4.02 -4.25 -6.30
C HIS A 23 -2.96 -4.82 -5.36
N LEU A 24 -3.38 -5.58 -4.34
CA LEU A 24 -2.53 -6.36 -3.45
C LEU A 24 -3.01 -7.81 -3.40
N HIS A 25 -2.07 -8.75 -3.59
CA HIS A 25 -2.28 -10.17 -3.34
C HIS A 25 -2.34 -10.52 -1.85
N ARG A 26 -1.74 -9.73 -0.97
CA ARG A 26 -1.86 -9.88 0.48
C ARG A 26 -1.76 -8.54 1.18
N ALA A 27 -2.52 -8.39 2.25
CA ALA A 27 -2.47 -7.26 3.16
C ALA A 27 -2.97 -7.74 4.53
N GLU A 28 -2.05 -7.90 5.47
CA GLU A 28 -2.35 -8.36 6.82
C GLU A 28 -1.87 -7.34 7.85
N PRO A 29 -2.74 -6.87 8.75
CA PRO A 29 -2.32 -6.01 9.86
C PRO A 29 -1.59 -6.84 10.93
N GLY A 30 -0.53 -6.28 11.48
CA GLY A 30 0.18 -6.77 12.64
C GLY A 30 -0.24 -6.04 13.93
N PRO A 31 0.05 -6.61 15.11
CA PRO A 31 -0.40 -6.09 16.41
C PRO A 31 0.16 -4.70 16.74
N ASP A 32 1.34 -4.35 16.20
CA ASP A 32 2.04 -3.09 16.52
C ASP A 32 1.77 -1.98 15.51
N GLY A 33 0.64 -2.03 14.81
CA GLY A 33 0.34 -1.09 13.72
C GLY A 33 1.29 -1.25 12.54
N THR A 34 1.75 -2.49 12.31
CA THR A 34 2.52 -2.87 11.12
C THR A 34 1.60 -3.50 10.09
N TRP A 35 2.03 -3.56 8.83
CA TRP A 35 1.30 -4.31 7.80
C TRP A 35 2.25 -5.16 6.98
N THR A 36 1.93 -6.43 6.80
CA THR A 36 2.61 -7.28 5.80
C THR A 36 1.81 -7.24 4.50
N VAL A 37 2.39 -6.65 3.47
CA VAL A 37 1.77 -6.46 2.15
C VAL A 37 2.51 -7.24 1.07
N GLN A 38 1.78 -7.69 0.07
CA GLN A 38 2.32 -8.40 -1.08
C GLN A 38 1.58 -7.97 -2.34
N ARG A 39 2.31 -7.55 -3.39
CA ARG A 39 1.72 -6.94 -4.61
C ARG A 39 1.13 -8.01 -5.51
N THR A 40 1.92 -9.03 -5.83
CA THR A 40 1.56 -10.19 -6.65
C THR A 40 1.92 -11.48 -5.92
N PRO A 41 1.35 -12.65 -6.31
CA PRO A 41 1.71 -13.93 -5.71
C PRO A 41 3.22 -14.23 -5.70
N ASP A 42 3.93 -13.78 -6.74
CA ASP A 42 5.37 -14.03 -6.91
C ASP A 42 6.27 -12.97 -6.26
N SER A 43 5.69 -11.85 -5.80
CA SER A 43 6.46 -10.78 -5.15
C SER A 43 6.79 -11.13 -3.70
N THR A 44 8.00 -10.78 -3.25
CA THR A 44 8.37 -10.92 -1.83
C THR A 44 7.45 -10.07 -0.94
N PRO A 45 6.83 -10.65 0.10
CA PRO A 45 6.09 -9.88 1.10
C PRO A 45 6.97 -8.81 1.75
N ARG A 46 6.41 -7.61 1.95
CA ARG A 46 7.07 -6.50 2.63
C ARG A 46 6.33 -6.19 3.92
N THR A 47 7.06 -6.07 5.03
CA THR A 47 6.51 -5.58 6.29
C THR A 47 6.75 -4.08 6.42
N LEU A 48 5.68 -3.34 6.69
CA LEU A 48 5.65 -1.89 6.80
C LEU A 48 5.50 -1.54 8.28
N HIS A 49 6.56 -0.99 8.87
CA HIS A 49 6.62 -0.78 10.32
C HIS A 49 5.98 0.54 10.80
N HIS A 50 5.78 1.50 9.89
CA HIS A 50 5.29 2.82 10.23
C HIS A 50 4.29 3.33 9.20
N PRO A 51 3.32 4.18 9.59
CA PRO A 51 2.34 4.77 8.68
C PRO A 51 2.98 5.52 7.49
N VAL A 52 4.14 6.15 7.69
CA VAL A 52 4.91 6.78 6.60
C VAL A 52 5.31 5.77 5.53
N LEU A 53 5.90 4.64 5.94
CA LEU A 53 6.33 3.59 5.01
C LEU A 53 5.13 2.97 4.29
N ALA A 54 4.01 2.82 4.98
CA ALA A 54 2.77 2.34 4.39
C ALA A 54 2.24 3.31 3.31
N LEU A 55 2.24 4.61 3.58
CA LEU A 55 1.74 5.60 2.62
C LEU A 55 2.70 5.83 1.45
N ASP A 56 4.01 5.68 1.66
CA ASP A 56 5.00 5.66 0.58
C ASP A 56 4.78 4.44 -0.34
N PHE A 57 4.52 3.27 0.24
CA PHE A 57 4.15 2.08 -0.51
C PHE A 57 2.83 2.27 -1.29
N VAL A 58 1.79 2.83 -0.67
CA VAL A 58 0.53 3.18 -1.35
C VAL A 58 0.80 4.12 -2.52
N ALA A 59 1.65 5.13 -2.34
CA ALA A 59 2.00 6.06 -3.42
C ALA A 59 2.76 5.36 -4.57
N GLU A 60 3.64 4.40 -4.27
CA GLU A 60 4.29 3.54 -5.27
C GLU A 60 3.24 2.79 -6.11
N VAL A 61 2.29 2.12 -5.44
CA VAL A 61 1.19 1.39 -6.11
C VAL A 61 0.35 2.30 -7.01
N LEU A 62 -0.09 3.44 -6.48
CA LEU A 62 -0.93 4.38 -7.23
C LEU A 62 -0.21 5.03 -8.42
N ARG A 63 1.13 5.20 -8.34
CA ARG A 63 1.93 5.68 -9.47
C ARG A 63 2.04 4.62 -10.55
N ASP A 64 2.27 3.36 -10.16
CA ASP A 64 2.34 2.23 -11.07
C ASP A 64 1.02 2.03 -11.83
N MET A 65 -0.11 2.04 -11.13
CA MET A 65 -1.45 1.99 -11.74
C MET A 65 -1.68 3.10 -12.78
N ARG A 66 -1.22 4.32 -12.48
CA ARG A 66 -1.30 5.45 -13.42
C ARG A 66 -0.45 5.22 -14.67
N ARG A 67 0.75 4.64 -14.52
CA ARG A 67 1.61 4.29 -15.66
C ARG A 67 1.01 3.18 -16.51
N THR A 68 0.42 2.16 -15.91
CA THR A 68 -0.25 1.08 -16.67
C THR A 68 -1.41 1.65 -17.48
N LYS A 69 -2.26 2.49 -16.86
CA LYS A 69 -3.38 3.13 -17.57
C LYS A 69 -2.92 3.99 -18.75
N ALA A 70 -1.81 4.72 -18.60
CA ALA A 70 -1.27 5.56 -19.66
C ALA A 70 -0.65 4.77 -20.84
N GLN A 71 -0.24 3.53 -20.64
CA GLN A 71 0.29 2.66 -21.70
C GLN A 71 -0.79 1.92 -22.48
N THR A 72 -2.03 1.90 -21.97
CA THR A 72 -3.18 1.23 -22.60
C THR A 72 -4.06 2.21 -23.40
N LEU A 73 -3.70 3.49 -23.47
CA LEU A 73 -4.35 4.54 -24.27
C LEU A 73 -3.48 4.88 -25.48
#